data_AF-A0A3C1DRV2-F1
#
_entry.id   AF-A0A3C1DRV2-F1
#
_cell.length_a   1.000
_cell.length_b   1.000
_cell.length_c   1.000
_cell.angle_alpha   90.00
_cell.angle_beta   90.00
_cell.angle_gamma   90.00
#
_symmetry.space_group_name_H-M   'P 1'
#
loop_
_entity.id
_entity.type
_entity.pdbx_description
1 polymer ?
#
loop_
_entity_poly.entity_id
_entity_poly.type
_entity_poly.pdbx_seq_one_letter_code
_entity_poly.pdbx_strand_id
1 'polypeptide(L)'
;MAYSPNGSRIVTGSRDGTAIVRDAASGNELFTIFGHTDPVTSVVYSANGSSIVGINGGTAIVWDATIGNQLTELHPSSTSLGIVTSVAISPDGNRIVTGTHGGSVILWAGSGNQLTTL
;
A
#
# COMPACT_ATOMS: atom_id res chain seq x y z
N MET A 1 -3.87 5.18 8.06
CA MET A 1 -3.39 6.57 7.87
C MET A 1 -1.90 6.56 8.05
N ALA A 2 -1.15 7.29 7.23
CA ALA A 2 0.30 7.43 7.36
C ALA A 2 0.76 8.83 6.94
N TYR A 3 1.86 9.29 7.54
CA TYR A 3 2.59 10.47 7.06
C TYR A 3 3.60 10.07 6.00
N SER A 4 3.87 10.98 5.05
CA SER A 4 5.06 10.87 4.21
C SER A 4 6.34 10.98 5.05
N PRO A 5 7.48 10.45 4.60
CA PRO A 5 8.72 10.45 5.40
C PRO A 5 9.21 11.84 5.81
N ASN A 6 8.99 12.84 4.96
CA ASN A 6 9.31 14.24 5.25
C ASN A 6 8.19 14.98 6.01
N GLY A 7 7.10 14.30 6.36
CA GLY A 7 5.97 14.84 7.12
C GLY A 7 5.08 15.83 6.35
N SER A 8 5.35 16.12 5.08
CA SER A 8 4.59 17.13 4.33
C SER A 8 3.24 16.65 3.80
N ARG A 9 3.00 15.33 3.75
CA ARG A 9 1.76 14.74 3.27
C ARG A 9 1.20 13.72 4.24
N ILE A 10 -0.10 13.54 4.22
CA ILE A 10 -0.83 12.48 4.93
C ILE A 10 -1.60 11.68 3.89
N VAL A 11 -1.61 10.35 4.02
CA VAL A 11 -2.50 9.47 3.27
C VAL A 11 -3.51 8.80 4.20
N THR A 12 -4.78 8.79 3.79
CA THR A 12 -5.88 8.13 4.49
C THR A 12 -6.62 7.21 3.54
N GLY A 13 -6.82 5.95 3.93
CA GLY A 13 -7.71 5.03 3.23
C GLY A 13 -9.18 5.26 3.63
N SER A 14 -10.11 4.96 2.72
CA SER A 14 -11.55 5.11 2.89
C SER A 14 -12.28 3.78 2.71
N ARG A 15 -13.49 3.70 3.27
CA ARG A 15 -14.40 2.55 3.11
C ARG A 15 -15.01 2.45 1.71
N ASP A 16 -14.99 3.54 0.95
CA ASP A 16 -15.43 3.57 -0.46
C ASP A 16 -14.36 3.04 -1.44
N GLY A 17 -13.23 2.55 -0.90
CA GLY A 17 -12.10 2.04 -1.67
C GLY A 17 -11.12 3.11 -2.16
N THR A 18 -11.38 4.39 -1.94
CA THR A 18 -10.39 5.41 -2.27
C THR A 18 -9.33 5.55 -1.19
N ALA A 19 -8.17 6.10 -1.55
CA ALA A 19 -7.25 6.70 -0.60
C ALA A 19 -7.02 8.16 -0.97
N ILE A 20 -6.95 9.05 0.02
CA ILE A 20 -6.80 10.48 -0.19
C ILE A 20 -5.46 10.94 0.34
N VAL A 21 -4.70 11.67 -0.48
CA VAL A 21 -3.46 12.33 -0.08
C VAL A 21 -3.73 13.80 0.18
N ARG A 22 -3.32 14.27 1.36
CA ARG A 22 -3.53 15.65 1.83
C ARG A 22 -2.20 16.32 2.16
N ASP A 23 -2.15 17.64 2.01
CA ASP A 23 -1.08 18.44 2.58
C ASP A 23 -1.20 18.41 4.12
N ALA A 24 -0.10 18.09 4.80
CA ALA A 24 -0.11 17.86 6.23
C ALA A 24 -0.31 19.14 7.05
N ALA A 25 0.07 20.30 6.51
CA ALA A 25 -0.01 21.57 7.22
C ALA A 25 -1.40 22.20 7.10
N SER A 26 -2.01 22.14 5.92
CA SER A 26 -3.29 22.77 5.61
C SER A 26 -4.49 21.81 5.67
N GLY A 27 -4.26 20.50 5.56
CA GLY A 27 -5.32 19.50 5.44
C GLY A 27 -6.00 19.45 4.06
N ASN A 28 -5.57 20.30 3.12
CA ASN A 28 -6.11 20.36 1.78
C ASN A 28 -5.84 19.04 1.03
N GLU A 29 -6.84 18.58 0.29
CA GLU A 29 -6.67 17.45 -0.61
C GLU A 29 -5.71 17.81 -1.75
N LEU A 30 -4.69 16.97 -1.96
CA LEU A 30 -3.76 17.08 -3.07
C LEU A 30 -4.23 16.23 -4.25
N PHE A 31 -4.60 14.98 -3.99
CA PHE A 31 -5.19 14.08 -4.96
C PHE A 31 -5.84 12.88 -4.27
N THR A 32 -6.77 12.25 -5.00
CA THR A 32 -7.40 10.99 -4.62
C THR A 32 -6.83 9.86 -5.49
N ILE A 33 -6.50 8.75 -4.82
CA ILE A 33 -6.01 7.51 -5.40
C ILE A 33 -7.21 6.58 -5.61
N PHE A 34 -7.35 6.11 -6.84
CA PHE A 34 -8.37 5.17 -7.29
C PHE A 34 -7.72 3.85 -7.72
N GLY A 35 -8.55 2.83 -8.00
CA GLY A 35 -8.09 1.49 -8.44
C GLY A 35 -8.60 0.34 -7.57
N HIS A 36 -9.45 0.65 -6.59
CA HIS A 36 -9.86 -0.24 -5.53
C HIS A 36 -11.39 -0.38 -5.54
N THR A 37 -11.88 -1.61 -5.49
CA THR A 37 -13.32 -1.92 -5.40
C THR A 37 -13.79 -2.19 -3.97
N ASP A 38 -12.85 -2.54 -3.08
CA ASP A 38 -13.10 -2.88 -1.68
C ASP A 38 -12.58 -1.79 -0.73
N PRO A 39 -12.85 -1.84 0.59
CA PRO A 39 -12.34 -0.85 1.55
C PRO A 39 -10.81 -0.82 1.73
N VAL A 40 -10.22 0.37 1.72
CA VAL A 40 -8.80 0.56 2.08
C VAL A 40 -8.64 0.56 3.59
N THR A 41 -8.16 -0.56 4.13
CA THR A 41 -8.10 -0.78 5.59
C THR A 41 -6.79 -0.32 6.21
N SER A 42 -5.72 -0.25 5.43
CA SER A 42 -4.41 0.23 5.87
C SER A 42 -3.68 0.91 4.72
N VAL A 43 -2.82 1.87 5.05
CA VAL A 43 -1.96 2.61 4.09
C VAL A 43 -0.63 2.95 4.75
N VAL A 44 0.46 2.85 4.00
CA VAL A 44 1.83 3.19 4.44
C VAL A 44 2.59 3.88 3.31
N TYR A 45 3.53 4.76 3.66
CA TYR A 45 4.52 5.30 2.71
C TYR A 45 5.78 4.45 2.71
N SER A 46 6.44 4.36 1.55
CA SER A 46 7.84 3.92 1.49
C SER A 46 8.75 4.94 2.17
N ALA A 47 9.88 4.49 2.74
CA ALA A 47 10.76 5.39 3.49
C ALA A 47 11.42 6.49 2.62
N ASN A 48 11.59 6.23 1.32
CA ASN A 48 12.03 7.22 0.33
C ASN A 48 10.89 8.13 -0.18
N GLY A 49 9.64 7.86 0.20
CA GLY A 49 8.47 8.67 -0.14
C GLY A 49 7.99 8.53 -1.58
N SER A 50 8.55 7.63 -2.38
CA SER A 50 8.18 7.44 -3.79
C SER A 50 6.89 6.63 -3.99
N SER A 51 6.49 5.85 -2.99
CA SER A 51 5.37 4.92 -3.12
C SER A 51 4.49 4.90 -1.89
N ILE A 52 3.22 4.60 -2.12
CA ILE A 52 2.23 4.31 -1.07
C ILE A 52 1.80 2.86 -1.26
N VAL A 53 1.62 2.12 -0.17
CA VAL A 53 1.05 0.77 -0.22
C VAL A 53 -0.17 0.70 0.67
N GLY A 54 -1.23 0.10 0.15
CA GLY A 54 -2.49 -0.04 0.88
C GLY A 54 -3.01 -1.46 0.80
N ILE A 55 -3.68 -1.87 1.87
CA ILE A 55 -4.32 -3.18 1.97
C ILE A 55 -5.80 -3.01 1.65
N ASN A 56 -6.29 -3.83 0.73
CA ASN A 56 -7.67 -3.79 0.31
C ASN A 56 -8.19 -5.17 -0.10
N GLY A 57 -9.39 -5.56 0.35
CA GLY A 57 -10.06 -6.78 -0.14
C GLY A 57 -9.26 -8.07 0.04
N GLY A 58 -8.21 -8.05 0.87
CA GLY A 58 -7.25 -9.16 1.02
C GLY A 58 -6.07 -9.15 0.04
N THR A 59 -5.87 -8.09 -0.73
CA THR A 59 -4.66 -7.84 -1.54
C THR A 59 -3.91 -6.61 -1.00
N ALA A 60 -2.72 -6.35 -1.54
CA ALA A 60 -2.02 -5.09 -1.35
C ALA A 60 -1.77 -4.41 -2.69
N ILE A 61 -2.04 -3.12 -2.80
CA ILE A 61 -1.74 -2.33 -4.00
C ILE A 61 -0.63 -1.34 -3.68
N VAL A 62 0.29 -1.19 -4.63
CA VAL A 62 1.36 -0.19 -4.62
C VAL A 62 0.99 0.93 -5.58
N TRP A 63 1.05 2.17 -5.11
CA TRP A 63 0.86 3.37 -5.92
C TRP A 63 2.09 4.25 -5.94
N ASP A 64 2.19 5.04 -6.98
CA ASP A 64 3.09 6.19 -7.06
C ASP A 64 2.62 7.29 -6.08
N ALA A 65 3.49 7.69 -5.16
CA ALA A 65 3.17 8.68 -4.14
C ALA A 65 3.09 10.13 -4.64
N THR A 66 3.49 10.37 -5.89
CA THR A 66 3.56 11.70 -6.50
C THR A 66 2.33 12.00 -7.34
N ILE A 67 1.86 11.02 -8.10
CA ILE A 67 0.74 11.15 -9.04
C ILE A 67 -0.46 10.24 -8.74
N GLY A 68 -0.33 9.30 -7.80
CA GLY A 68 -1.44 8.43 -7.38
C GLY A 68 -1.77 7.27 -8.32
N ASN A 69 -0.93 7.01 -9.33
CA ASN A 69 -1.13 5.89 -10.25
C ASN A 69 -0.85 4.55 -9.57
N GLN A 70 -1.68 3.55 -9.86
CA GLN A 70 -1.39 2.17 -9.48
C GLN A 70 -0.18 1.65 -10.24
N LEU A 71 0.82 1.16 -9.51
CA LEU A 71 2.04 0.58 -10.05
C LEU A 71 1.93 -0.94 -10.17
N THR A 72 1.43 -1.60 -9.13
CA THR A 72 1.29 -3.06 -9.09
C THR A 72 0.33 -3.50 -7.99
N GLU A 73 -0.17 -4.72 -8.08
CA GLU A 73 -1.00 -5.36 -7.06
C GLU A 73 -0.40 -6.71 -6.67
N LEU A 74 -0.36 -6.97 -5.38
CA LEU A 74 0.23 -8.15 -4.77
C LEU A 74 -0.89 -9.12 -4.40
N HIS A 75 -0.89 -10.27 -5.06
CA HIS A 75 -1.87 -11.34 -4.92
C HIS A 75 -1.22 -12.58 -4.28
N PRO A 76 -1.23 -12.73 -2.94
CA PRO A 76 -0.57 -13.85 -2.27
C PRO A 76 -1.16 -15.21 -2.64
N SER A 77 -2.49 -15.29 -2.76
CA SER A 77 -3.25 -16.49 -3.10
C SER A 77 -4.72 -16.13 -3.33
N SER A 78 -5.42 -16.95 -4.13
CA SER A 78 -6.87 -16.86 -4.34
C SER A 78 -7.71 -17.53 -3.24
N THR A 79 -7.07 -18.07 -2.19
CA THR A 79 -7.74 -18.71 -1.06
C THR A 79 -7.93 -17.73 0.10
N SER A 80 -8.82 -18.05 1.04
CA SER A 80 -9.01 -17.25 2.27
C SER A 80 -7.74 -17.14 3.13
N LEU A 81 -6.82 -18.10 3.01
CA LEU A 81 -5.51 -18.08 3.67
C LEU A 81 -4.55 -17.06 3.04
N GLY A 82 -4.86 -16.60 1.82
CA GLY A 82 -4.11 -15.61 1.03
C GLY A 82 -4.40 -14.16 1.34
N ILE A 83 -5.37 -13.86 2.22
CA ILE A 83 -5.77 -12.49 2.54
C ILE A 83 -4.59 -11.75 3.17
N VAL A 84 -4.13 -10.67 2.54
CA VAL A 84 -3.12 -9.76 3.10
C VAL A 84 -3.69 -9.08 4.34
N THR A 85 -3.00 -9.25 5.47
CA THR A 85 -3.35 -8.61 6.75
C THR A 85 -2.34 -7.57 7.19
N SER A 86 -1.13 -7.62 6.65
CA SER A 86 -0.06 -6.68 6.97
C SER A 86 0.88 -6.49 5.78
N VAL A 87 1.51 -5.31 5.73
CA VAL A 87 2.46 -4.97 4.67
C VAL A 87 3.58 -4.08 5.20
N ALA A 88 4.79 -4.28 4.69
CA ALA A 88 5.96 -3.45 4.96
C ALA A 88 6.80 -3.28 3.69
N ILE A 89 7.50 -2.15 3.57
CA ILE A 89 8.38 -1.82 2.44
C ILE A 89 9.79 -1.60 2.97
N SER A 90 10.81 -2.11 2.26
CA SER A 90 12.20 -1.83 2.57
C SER A 90 12.52 -0.33 2.42
N PRO A 91 13.52 0.21 3.14
CA PRO A 91 13.82 1.64 3.08
C PRO A 91 14.14 2.17 1.67
N ASP A 92 14.75 1.33 0.84
CA ASP A 92 15.07 1.64 -0.56
C ASP A 92 13.87 1.49 -1.53
N GLY A 93 12.73 0.97 -1.05
CA GLY A 93 11.53 0.72 -1.86
C GLY A 93 11.61 -0.53 -2.76
N ASN A 94 12.73 -1.25 -2.77
CA ASN A 94 12.96 -2.34 -3.72
C ASN A 94 12.41 -3.69 -3.27
N ARG A 95 11.91 -3.79 -2.04
CA ARG A 95 11.30 -4.99 -1.48
C ARG A 95 10.03 -4.64 -0.73
N ILE A 96 9.06 -5.55 -0.84
CA ILE A 96 7.81 -5.49 -0.09
C ILE A 96 7.65 -6.83 0.60
N VAL A 97 7.13 -6.81 1.83
CA VAL A 97 6.75 -8.01 2.56
C VAL A 97 5.28 -7.92 2.89
N THR A 98 4.53 -8.98 2.60
CA THR A 98 3.12 -9.11 3.00
C THR A 98 2.96 -10.28 3.95
N GLY A 99 2.25 -10.09 5.06
CA GLY A 99 1.76 -11.17 5.91
C GLY A 99 0.33 -11.53 5.53
N THR A 100 0.02 -12.82 5.45
CA THR A 100 -1.33 -13.30 5.15
C THR A 100 -2.06 -13.83 6.38
N HIS A 101 -3.39 -13.90 6.29
CA HIS A 101 -4.24 -14.49 7.31
C HIS A 101 -3.88 -15.96 7.61
N GLY A 102 -3.40 -16.70 6.62
CA GLY A 102 -2.93 -18.09 6.78
C GLY A 102 -1.54 -18.24 7.41
N GLY A 103 -0.90 -17.14 7.82
CA GLY A 103 0.42 -17.15 8.47
C GLY A 103 1.61 -17.16 7.51
N SER A 104 1.38 -17.09 6.19
CA SER A 104 2.45 -16.98 5.21
C SER A 104 3.05 -15.58 5.21
N VAL A 105 4.37 -15.50 5.04
CA VAL A 105 5.06 -14.24 4.78
C VAL A 105 5.62 -14.28 3.36
N ILE A 106 5.22 -13.36 2.51
CA ILE A 106 5.65 -13.33 1.11
C ILE A 106 6.54 -12.13 0.87
N LEU A 107 7.71 -12.39 0.28
CA LEU A 107 8.66 -11.37 -0.17
C LEU A 107 8.43 -11.08 -1.65
N TRP A 108 8.32 -9.81 -1.98
CA TRP A 108 8.11 -9.28 -3.33
C TRP A 108 9.25 -8.35 -3.71
N ALA A 109 9.53 -8.24 -5.00
CA ALA A 109 10.25 -7.12 -5.57
C ALA A 109 9.38 -5.85 -5.47
N GLY A 110 9.98 -4.67 -5.45
CA GLY A 110 9.26 -3.38 -5.49
C GLY A 110 8.39 -3.22 -6.75
N SER A 111 8.70 -3.95 -7.83
CA SER A 111 7.88 -4.04 -9.04
C SER A 111 6.63 -4.93 -8.88
N GLY A 112 6.47 -5.62 -7.74
CA GLY A 112 5.36 -6.49 -7.41
C GLY A 112 5.51 -7.95 -7.82
N ASN A 113 6.67 -8.35 -8.34
CA ASN A 113 6.93 -9.77 -8.61
C ASN A 113 7.19 -10.52 -7.30
N GLN A 114 6.52 -11.64 -7.08
CA GLN A 114 6.82 -12.52 -5.95
C GLN A 114 8.23 -13.10 -6.09
N LEU A 115 9.03 -12.97 -5.03
CA LEU A 115 10.39 -13.51 -4.97
C LEU A 115 10.40 -14.86 -4.25
N THR A 116 9.78 -14.95 -3.08
CA THR A 116 9.68 -16.19 -2.30
C THR A 116 8.61 -16.09 -1.21
N THR A 117 8.24 -17.23 -0.65
CA THR A 117 7.45 -17.35 0.58
C THR A 117 8.36 -17.84 1.70
N LEU A 118 8.28 -17.19 2.86
CA LEU A 118 9.07 -17.46 4.07
C LEU A 118 8.28 -18.28 5.08
#